data_AF-A0A2C9M723-F1
#
_entry.id   AF-A0A2C9M723-F1
#
_cell.length_a   1.000
_cell.length_b   1.000
_cell.length_c   1.000
_cell.angle_alpha   90.00
_cell.angle_beta   90.00
_cell.angle_gamma   90.00
#
_symmetry.space_group_name_H-M   'P 1'
#
loop_
_entity.id
_entity.type
_entity.pdbx_description
1 polymer ?
#
loop_
_entity_poly.entity_id
_entity_poly.type
_entity_poly.pdbx_seq_one_letter_code
_entity_poly.pdbx_strand_id
1 'polypeptide(L)'
;MLNSQDFQYHKPVTPYICSTPLDFLNEKKHLSECIYPELSKACKARGSYFKPTNLLWEPGAQNLVKGLYLKTQLDAINRCSPFFIGLLGETYGPFRDESRELLTEFETSSININHLHWLDKNIMLAAAGGHPWVLDRDHQYCSLTELEITFGTMRYEDHYVTLYYRTSDHLDDKLLNAKLAEKDSLMNIYLAESEHAKNKINKLKQRLVNKGVPIKYFRTCEELGQMVLEDWLQILNILVPSLKHDGYMFETKQHKEWLAQECFSNCHVENFVASEELEHVFQQLTDFVLNSGEHKTDLNKNVVLHSSLVSSNENKRLVMNSFSFYLKPNLINTMRYLPNDSPILILWRLASMADICKKKTFGIFCFIL
;
A
#
# COMPACT_ATOMS: atom_id res chain seq x y z
N MET A 1 33.01 -4.38 -15.88
CA MET A 1 32.46 -4.03 -14.56
C MET A 1 31.12 -3.39 -14.83
N LEU A 2 30.04 -3.90 -14.23
CA LEU A 2 28.70 -3.33 -14.38
C LEU A 2 28.64 -2.04 -13.57
N ASN A 3 28.13 -0.97 -14.16
CA ASN A 3 27.99 0.32 -13.47
C ASN A 3 26.72 0.27 -12.62
N SER A 4 26.74 0.95 -11.46
CA SER A 4 25.54 1.11 -10.60
C SER A 4 24.38 1.84 -11.28
N GLN A 5 24.59 2.40 -12.48
CA GLN A 5 23.59 3.04 -13.32
C GLN A 5 22.74 2.05 -14.14
N ASP A 6 23.09 0.76 -14.13
CA ASP A 6 22.43 -0.27 -14.96
C ASP A 6 21.21 -0.92 -14.28
N PHE A 7 20.95 -0.60 -12.99
CA PHE A 7 19.85 -1.17 -12.22
C PHE A 7 18.81 -0.11 -11.87
N GLN A 8 17.54 -0.38 -12.21
CA GLN A 8 16.41 0.46 -11.84
C GLN A 8 15.58 -0.24 -10.76
N TYR A 9 15.43 0.42 -9.60
CA TYR A 9 14.62 -0.12 -8.51
C TYR A 9 13.16 0.21 -8.79
N HIS A 10 12.37 -0.81 -9.07
CA HIS A 10 10.93 -0.68 -9.19
C HIS A 10 10.29 -1.09 -7.87
N LYS A 11 9.44 -0.23 -7.33
CA LYS A 11 8.66 -0.59 -6.14
C LYS A 11 7.84 -1.85 -6.41
N PRO A 12 7.66 -2.72 -5.40
CA PRO A 12 6.80 -3.88 -5.52
C PRO A 12 5.37 -3.49 -5.87
N VAL A 13 4.71 -4.35 -6.65
CA VAL A 13 3.29 -4.18 -6.98
C VAL A 13 2.49 -5.14 -6.09
N THR A 14 1.83 -4.55 -5.09
CA THR A 14 1.20 -5.30 -4.00
C THR A 14 -0.29 -4.98 -3.85
N PRO A 15 -1.16 -5.41 -4.78
CA PRO A 15 -2.59 -5.17 -4.66
C PRO A 15 -3.21 -5.79 -3.43
N TYR A 16 -4.10 -5.04 -2.78
CA TYR A 16 -5.03 -5.61 -1.82
C TYR A 16 -6.20 -6.25 -2.57
N ILE A 17 -6.57 -7.48 -2.19
CA ILE A 17 -7.74 -8.17 -2.74
C ILE A 17 -8.85 -8.15 -1.71
N CYS A 18 -9.91 -7.41 -2.01
CA CYS A 18 -11.11 -7.33 -1.21
C CYS A 18 -12.20 -8.23 -1.80
N SER A 19 -12.77 -9.10 -0.98
CA SER A 19 -14.00 -9.82 -1.31
C SER A 19 -14.63 -10.36 -0.03
N THR A 20 -15.88 -10.78 -0.14
CA THR A 20 -16.52 -11.69 0.82
C THR A 20 -15.76 -13.03 0.89
N PRO A 21 -15.75 -13.71 2.06
CA PRO A 21 -14.81 -14.80 2.34
C PRO A 21 -15.14 -16.13 1.64
N LEU A 22 -16.42 -16.50 1.55
CA LEU A 22 -16.83 -17.86 1.19
C LEU A 22 -17.16 -18.04 -0.30
N ASP A 23 -17.76 -17.02 -0.92
CA ASP A 23 -18.33 -17.11 -2.26
C ASP A 23 -17.30 -16.90 -3.38
N PHE A 24 -16.07 -16.44 -3.06
CA PHE A 24 -14.99 -16.22 -4.03
C PHE A 24 -13.83 -17.20 -3.91
N LEU A 25 -14.01 -18.34 -3.22
CA LEU A 25 -12.93 -19.30 -3.01
C LEU A 25 -12.37 -19.86 -4.33
N ASN A 26 -13.25 -20.15 -5.29
CA ASN A 26 -12.84 -20.70 -6.59
C ASN A 26 -12.09 -19.68 -7.43
N GLU A 27 -12.60 -18.46 -7.51
CA GLU A 27 -12.01 -17.33 -8.19
C GLU A 27 -10.64 -16.99 -7.60
N LYS A 28 -10.54 -16.89 -6.26
CA LYS A 28 -9.28 -16.65 -5.56
C LYS A 28 -8.26 -17.76 -5.81
N LYS A 29 -8.70 -19.02 -5.80
CA LYS A 29 -7.85 -20.16 -6.10
C LYS A 29 -7.31 -20.07 -7.53
N HIS A 30 -8.19 -19.83 -8.51
CA HIS A 30 -7.79 -19.67 -9.91
C HIS A 30 -6.81 -18.51 -10.10
N LEU A 31 -7.07 -17.35 -9.50
CA LEU A 31 -6.15 -16.22 -9.54
C LEU A 31 -4.78 -16.57 -8.92
N SER A 32 -4.75 -17.33 -7.82
CA SER A 32 -3.51 -17.72 -7.15
C SER A 32 -2.68 -18.76 -7.90
N GLU A 33 -3.35 -19.73 -8.54
CA GLU A 33 -2.70 -20.86 -9.20
C GLU A 33 -2.32 -20.54 -10.65
N CYS A 34 -3.12 -19.71 -11.35
CA CYS A 34 -2.94 -19.43 -12.77
C CYS A 34 -2.44 -18.02 -13.04
N ILE A 35 -3.07 -16.99 -12.46
CA ILE A 35 -2.86 -15.59 -12.89
C ILE A 35 -1.69 -14.90 -12.18
N TYR A 36 -1.60 -15.01 -10.86
CA TYR A 36 -0.51 -14.37 -10.10
C TYR A 36 0.89 -14.88 -10.49
N PRO A 37 1.11 -16.17 -10.82
CA PRO A 37 2.39 -16.63 -11.34
C PRO A 37 2.81 -15.93 -12.64
N GLU A 38 1.88 -15.69 -13.56
CA GLU A 38 2.16 -14.99 -14.81
C GLU A 38 2.51 -13.51 -14.58
N LEU A 39 1.73 -12.81 -13.76
CA LEU A 39 2.02 -11.43 -13.36
C LEU A 39 3.35 -11.33 -12.60
N SER A 40 3.65 -12.32 -11.75
CA SER A 40 4.93 -12.41 -11.03
C SER A 40 6.10 -12.61 -11.99
N LYS A 41 5.95 -13.48 -13.00
CA LYS A 41 6.97 -13.67 -14.04
C LYS A 41 7.22 -12.38 -14.82
N ALA A 42 6.15 -11.67 -15.19
CA ALA A 42 6.25 -10.39 -15.88
C ALA A 42 6.97 -9.33 -15.02
N CYS A 43 6.66 -9.22 -13.72
CA CYS A 43 7.35 -8.29 -12.82
C CYS A 43 8.82 -8.66 -12.59
N LYS A 44 9.11 -9.95 -12.39
CA LYS A 44 10.47 -10.45 -12.15
C LYS A 44 11.39 -10.17 -13.33
N ALA A 45 10.89 -10.34 -14.54
CA ALA A 45 11.61 -9.98 -15.77
C ALA A 45 11.91 -8.48 -15.88
N ARG A 46 11.36 -7.65 -14.98
CA ARG A 46 11.53 -6.19 -14.94
C ARG A 46 12.08 -5.70 -13.61
N GLY A 47 12.63 -6.59 -12.78
CA GLY A 47 13.29 -6.22 -11.52
C GLY A 47 12.34 -5.83 -10.38
N SER A 48 11.05 -6.19 -10.50
CA SER A 48 10.05 -6.03 -9.44
C SER A 48 9.43 -7.38 -9.09
N TYR A 49 8.44 -7.38 -8.21
CA TYR A 49 7.62 -8.55 -7.96
C TYR A 49 6.15 -8.16 -7.77
N PHE A 50 5.29 -9.06 -8.21
CA PHE A 50 3.85 -9.00 -7.97
C PHE A 50 3.53 -9.83 -6.72
N LYS A 51 3.01 -9.19 -5.67
CA LYS A 51 2.62 -9.88 -4.42
C LYS A 51 1.27 -9.38 -3.94
N PRO A 52 0.18 -10.00 -4.39
CA PRO A 52 -1.15 -9.65 -3.90
C PRO A 52 -1.27 -9.97 -2.41
N THR A 53 -1.90 -9.08 -1.67
CA THR A 53 -2.26 -9.25 -0.26
C THR A 53 -3.72 -9.67 -0.18
N ASN A 54 -3.95 -10.93 0.16
CA ASN A 54 -5.27 -11.50 0.42
C ASN A 54 -5.31 -11.98 1.87
N LEU A 55 -5.82 -11.12 2.75
CA LEU A 55 -6.02 -11.46 4.15
C LEU A 55 -7.33 -12.23 4.26
N LEU A 56 -7.23 -13.55 4.13
CA LEU A 56 -8.34 -14.45 4.33
C LEU A 56 -8.81 -14.37 5.79
N TRP A 57 -10.11 -14.47 5.97
CA TRP A 57 -10.71 -14.67 7.27
C TRP A 57 -11.78 -15.73 7.17
N GLU A 58 -11.91 -16.49 8.24
CA GLU A 58 -12.96 -17.47 8.43
C GLU A 58 -13.86 -17.00 9.58
N PRO A 59 -15.17 -17.25 9.50
CA PRO A 59 -16.06 -17.04 10.64
C PRO A 59 -15.51 -17.76 11.88
N GLY A 60 -15.29 -17.02 12.97
CA GLY A 60 -14.72 -17.57 14.21
C GLY A 60 -13.19 -17.48 14.35
N ALA A 61 -12.48 -16.91 13.38
CA ALA A 61 -11.05 -16.67 13.49
C ALA A 61 -10.70 -15.82 14.74
N GLN A 62 -9.55 -16.10 15.38
CA GLN A 62 -9.16 -15.42 16.62
C GLN A 62 -9.12 -13.90 16.48
N ASN A 63 -8.66 -13.38 15.34
CA ASN A 63 -8.60 -11.93 15.10
C ASN A 63 -9.99 -11.30 15.01
N LEU A 64 -10.97 -12.05 14.51
CA LEU A 64 -12.38 -11.63 14.45
C LEU A 64 -12.95 -11.50 15.86
N VAL A 65 -12.73 -12.52 16.71
CA VAL A 65 -13.16 -12.56 18.13
C VAL A 65 -12.43 -11.52 18.97
N LYS A 66 -11.14 -11.27 18.68
CA LYS A 66 -10.35 -10.21 19.32
C LYS A 66 -10.71 -8.81 18.84
N GLY A 67 -11.54 -8.67 17.80
CA GLY A 67 -11.96 -7.38 17.26
C GLY A 67 -10.90 -6.67 16.41
N LEU A 68 -9.83 -7.38 16.02
CA LEU A 68 -8.72 -6.79 15.27
C LEU A 68 -8.88 -6.94 13.76
N TYR A 69 -9.92 -7.63 13.29
CA TYR A 69 -10.11 -7.93 11.87
C TYR A 69 -10.22 -6.65 11.04
N LEU A 70 -11.22 -5.80 11.32
CA LEU A 70 -11.48 -4.62 10.48
C LEU A 70 -10.28 -3.67 10.45
N LYS A 71 -9.67 -3.40 11.62
CA LYS A 71 -8.44 -2.61 11.70
C LYS A 71 -7.33 -3.17 10.82
N THR A 72 -7.10 -4.49 10.90
CA THR A 72 -6.04 -5.16 10.14
C THR A 72 -6.27 -5.02 8.63
N GLN A 73 -7.53 -5.14 8.17
CA GLN A 73 -7.89 -4.98 6.77
C GLN A 73 -7.70 -3.54 6.28
N LEU A 74 -8.22 -2.57 7.01
CA LEU A 74 -8.08 -1.15 6.64
C LEU A 74 -6.61 -0.72 6.62
N ASP A 75 -5.80 -1.17 7.59
CA ASP A 75 -4.36 -0.93 7.61
C ASP A 75 -3.65 -1.61 6.43
N ALA A 76 -4.10 -2.81 6.01
CA ALA A 76 -3.56 -3.50 4.86
C ALA A 76 -3.90 -2.80 3.54
N ILE A 77 -5.13 -2.30 3.39
CA ILE A 77 -5.54 -1.48 2.25
C ILE A 77 -4.65 -0.24 2.15
N ASN A 78 -4.39 0.44 3.27
CA ASN A 78 -3.51 1.60 3.29
C ASN A 78 -2.07 1.26 2.87
N ARG A 79 -1.52 0.12 3.33
CA ARG A 79 -0.18 -0.35 2.92
C ARG A 79 -0.09 -0.77 1.45
N CYS A 80 -1.19 -1.28 0.90
CA CYS A 80 -1.27 -1.72 -0.50
C CYS A 80 -1.56 -0.56 -1.47
N SER A 81 -1.93 0.62 -0.97
CA SER A 81 -2.12 1.80 -1.80
C SER A 81 -0.86 2.07 -2.66
N PRO A 82 -1.01 2.34 -3.96
CA PRO A 82 -2.24 2.69 -4.67
C PRO A 82 -2.99 1.52 -5.34
N PHE A 83 -2.78 0.28 -4.93
CA PHE A 83 -3.25 -0.93 -5.63
C PHE A 83 -4.44 -1.61 -4.94
N PHE A 84 -5.59 -1.69 -5.61
CA PHE A 84 -6.79 -2.34 -5.06
C PHE A 84 -7.56 -3.14 -6.11
N ILE A 85 -7.88 -4.39 -5.77
CA ILE A 85 -8.76 -5.29 -6.53
C ILE A 85 -9.96 -5.60 -5.65
N GLY A 86 -11.16 -5.22 -6.07
CA GLY A 86 -12.39 -5.62 -5.40
C GLY A 86 -13.14 -6.67 -6.20
N LEU A 87 -13.55 -7.76 -5.57
CA LEU A 87 -14.46 -8.76 -6.13
C LEU A 87 -15.81 -8.62 -5.43
N LEU A 88 -16.87 -8.39 -6.19
CA LEU A 88 -18.22 -8.18 -5.65
C LEU A 88 -19.23 -9.14 -6.29
N GLY A 89 -19.85 -9.94 -5.43
CA GLY A 89 -20.91 -10.89 -5.78
C GLY A 89 -22.25 -10.42 -5.24
N GLU A 90 -23.08 -11.38 -4.86
CA GLU A 90 -24.42 -11.17 -4.32
C GLU A 90 -24.45 -11.24 -2.79
N THR A 91 -23.41 -11.79 -2.17
CA THR A 91 -23.23 -11.80 -0.71
C THR A 91 -22.86 -10.41 -0.22
N TYR A 92 -23.38 -10.03 0.95
CA TYR A 92 -23.08 -8.71 1.56
C TYR A 92 -22.04 -8.82 2.67
N GLY A 93 -21.98 -9.96 3.37
CA GLY A 93 -21.11 -10.16 4.52
C GLY A 93 -21.70 -9.64 5.83
N PRO A 94 -20.99 -9.81 6.95
CA PRO A 94 -21.51 -9.48 8.28
C PRO A 94 -21.66 -7.97 8.49
N PHE A 95 -22.83 -7.54 8.96
CA PHE A 95 -23.19 -6.15 9.24
C PHE A 95 -23.94 -6.01 10.58
N ARG A 96 -23.97 -4.80 11.14
CA ARG A 96 -24.71 -4.50 12.38
C ARG A 96 -26.17 -4.25 12.03
N ASP A 97 -27.08 -4.79 12.84
CA ASP A 97 -28.50 -4.49 12.72
C ASP A 97 -28.77 -3.01 13.02
N GLU A 98 -29.58 -2.37 12.18
CA GLU A 98 -30.02 -0.97 12.31
C GLU A 98 -30.83 -0.73 13.59
N SER A 99 -31.39 -1.78 14.19
CA SER A 99 -32.05 -1.72 15.51
C SER A 99 -31.08 -1.45 16.68
N ARG A 100 -29.77 -1.66 16.48
CA ARG A 100 -28.76 -1.47 17.54
C ARG A 100 -28.40 0.00 17.72
N GLU A 101 -28.11 0.36 18.97
CA GLU A 101 -27.64 1.69 19.34
C GLU A 101 -26.32 2.05 18.63
N LEU A 102 -26.16 3.35 18.36
CA LEU A 102 -24.96 3.91 17.75
C LEU A 102 -23.80 3.80 18.73
N LEU A 103 -22.68 3.30 18.23
CA LEU A 103 -21.41 3.27 18.95
C LEU A 103 -20.86 4.70 19.01
N THR A 104 -20.32 5.10 20.16
CA THR A 104 -19.72 6.43 20.34
C THR A 104 -18.28 6.34 20.83
N GLU A 105 -17.45 7.33 20.51
CA GLU A 105 -16.02 7.34 20.90
C GLU A 105 -15.81 7.25 22.42
N PHE A 106 -16.74 7.80 23.22
CA PHE A 106 -16.69 7.81 24.69
C PHE A 106 -16.75 6.41 25.31
N GLU A 107 -17.23 5.41 24.58
CA GLU A 107 -17.37 4.04 25.06
C GLU A 107 -16.04 3.28 25.07
N THR A 108 -15.02 3.76 24.35
CA THR A 108 -13.71 3.10 24.27
C THR A 108 -12.93 3.10 25.58
N SER A 109 -13.17 4.09 26.45
CA SER A 109 -12.48 4.25 27.73
C SER A 109 -13.20 3.65 28.94
N SER A 110 -14.51 3.35 28.82
CA SER A 110 -15.35 2.97 29.97
C SER A 110 -16.05 1.61 29.81
N ILE A 111 -16.19 1.10 28.59
CA ILE A 111 -16.79 -0.23 28.35
C ILE A 111 -15.71 -1.30 28.44
N ASN A 112 -16.00 -2.39 29.16
CA ASN A 112 -15.20 -3.60 29.07
C ASN A 112 -15.39 -4.22 27.67
N ILE A 113 -14.53 -3.81 26.73
CA ILE A 113 -14.50 -4.19 25.30
C ILE A 113 -14.61 -5.71 25.09
N ASN A 114 -14.26 -6.52 26.11
CA ASN A 114 -14.36 -7.97 26.05
C ASN A 114 -15.79 -8.52 26.05
N HIS A 115 -16.79 -7.77 26.54
CA HIS A 115 -18.19 -8.20 26.57
C HIS A 115 -19.01 -7.71 25.38
N LEU A 116 -18.43 -6.87 24.51
CA LEU A 116 -19.11 -6.39 23.31
C LEU A 116 -19.31 -7.52 22.29
N HIS A 117 -20.38 -7.39 21.50
CA HIS A 117 -20.57 -8.23 20.34
C HIS A 117 -19.35 -8.10 19.41
N TRP A 118 -18.92 -9.22 18.82
CA TRP A 118 -17.67 -9.26 18.05
C TRP A 118 -17.60 -8.21 16.94
N LEU A 119 -18.72 -7.88 16.31
CA LEU A 119 -18.78 -6.87 15.25
C LEU A 119 -18.59 -5.45 15.80
N ASP A 120 -19.22 -5.14 16.92
CA ASP A 120 -19.10 -3.84 17.61
C ASP A 120 -17.66 -3.64 18.06
N LYS A 121 -17.04 -4.71 18.57
CA LYS A 121 -15.62 -4.75 18.94
C LYS A 121 -14.70 -4.43 17.76
N ASN A 122 -15.00 -4.96 16.56
CA ASN A 122 -14.22 -4.69 15.35
C ASN A 122 -14.30 -3.24 14.89
N ILE A 123 -15.49 -2.64 14.94
CA ILE A 123 -15.70 -1.23 14.58
C ILE A 123 -15.02 -0.31 15.59
N MET A 124 -15.22 -0.56 16.89
CA MET A 124 -14.61 0.21 17.97
C MET A 124 -13.07 0.19 17.92
N LEU A 125 -12.47 -0.99 17.74
CA LEU A 125 -11.01 -1.12 17.67
C LEU A 125 -10.43 -0.59 16.36
N ALA A 126 -11.16 -0.63 15.25
CA ALA A 126 -10.75 0.03 14.01
C ALA A 126 -10.75 1.56 14.18
N ALA A 127 -11.79 2.12 14.81
CA ALA A 127 -11.88 3.55 15.10
C ALA A 127 -10.73 4.03 15.99
N ALA A 128 -10.54 3.39 17.15
CA ALA A 128 -9.40 3.65 18.05
C ALA A 128 -8.04 3.40 17.38
N GLY A 129 -8.02 2.55 16.35
CA GLY A 129 -6.85 2.17 15.58
C GLY A 129 -6.44 3.14 14.47
N GLY A 130 -7.12 4.30 14.34
CA GLY A 130 -6.81 5.32 13.33
C GLY A 130 -7.82 5.46 12.20
N HIS A 131 -8.97 4.76 12.28
CA HIS A 131 -10.03 4.82 11.27
C HIS A 131 -11.36 5.34 11.86
N PRO A 132 -11.42 6.56 12.42
CA PRO A 132 -12.60 7.04 13.18
C PRO A 132 -13.88 7.14 12.33
N TRP A 133 -13.76 7.33 11.02
CA TRP A 133 -14.89 7.41 10.08
C TRP A 133 -15.82 6.19 10.10
N VAL A 134 -15.36 5.03 10.58
CA VAL A 134 -16.20 3.82 10.74
C VAL A 134 -17.29 4.01 11.80
N LEU A 135 -17.15 5.00 12.69
CA LEU A 135 -18.16 5.38 13.68
C LEU A 135 -19.19 6.38 13.14
N ASP A 136 -19.05 6.87 11.91
CA ASP A 136 -20.08 7.72 11.33
C ASP A 136 -21.38 6.92 11.15
N ARG A 137 -22.53 7.61 11.32
CA ARG A 137 -23.86 6.97 11.28
C ARG A 137 -24.10 6.16 10.01
N ASP A 138 -23.57 6.62 8.89
CA ASP A 138 -23.75 5.98 7.59
C ASP A 138 -22.90 4.70 7.43
N HIS A 139 -21.84 4.53 8.23
CA HIS A 139 -20.87 3.44 8.12
C HIS A 139 -21.08 2.33 9.15
N GLN A 140 -21.63 2.63 10.33
CA GLN A 140 -21.77 1.63 11.41
C GLN A 140 -22.66 0.43 11.04
N TYR A 141 -23.60 0.61 10.12
CA TYR A 141 -24.52 -0.43 9.65
C TYR A 141 -24.10 -1.03 8.30
N CYS A 142 -22.95 -0.64 7.77
CA CYS A 142 -22.36 -1.28 6.60
C CYS A 142 -21.77 -2.64 6.99
N SER A 143 -21.71 -3.56 6.01
CA SER A 143 -20.92 -4.77 6.21
C SER A 143 -19.43 -4.46 6.28
N LEU A 144 -18.67 -5.36 6.90
CA LEU A 144 -17.20 -5.23 6.94
C LEU A 144 -16.60 -5.12 5.53
N THR A 145 -17.12 -5.89 4.58
CA THR A 145 -16.68 -5.83 3.18
C THR A 145 -17.08 -4.50 2.51
N GLU A 146 -18.26 -3.96 2.80
CA GLU A 146 -18.62 -2.61 2.30
C GLU A 146 -17.67 -1.53 2.84
N LEU A 147 -17.28 -1.61 4.11
CA LEU A 147 -16.30 -0.68 4.70
C LEU A 147 -14.95 -0.79 4.00
N GLU A 148 -14.45 -2.01 3.77
CA GLU A 148 -13.21 -2.26 3.03
C GLU A 148 -13.25 -1.67 1.61
N ILE A 149 -14.35 -1.89 0.87
CA ILE A 149 -14.51 -1.37 -0.50
C ILE A 149 -14.64 0.14 -0.51
N THR A 150 -15.41 0.71 0.43
CA THR A 150 -15.58 2.16 0.55
C THR A 150 -14.23 2.84 0.81
N PHE A 151 -13.42 2.26 1.69
CA PHE A 151 -12.07 2.76 1.97
C PHE A 151 -11.10 2.57 0.80
N GLY A 152 -11.08 1.36 0.21
CA GLY A 152 -10.20 1.03 -0.92
C GLY A 152 -10.48 1.81 -2.20
N THR A 153 -11.72 2.27 -2.39
CA THR A 153 -12.15 3.07 -3.55
C THR A 153 -12.17 4.57 -3.29
N MET A 154 -11.69 5.03 -2.13
CA MET A 154 -11.75 6.45 -1.76
C MET A 154 -10.96 7.34 -2.73
N ARG A 155 -9.77 6.90 -3.17
CA ARG A 155 -8.85 7.64 -4.04
C ARG A 155 -8.73 7.03 -5.45
N TYR A 156 -9.80 6.42 -5.95
CA TYR A 156 -9.79 5.66 -7.20
C TYR A 156 -9.32 6.46 -8.43
N GLU A 157 -9.44 7.78 -8.44
CA GLU A 157 -9.01 8.65 -9.56
C GLU A 157 -7.49 8.66 -9.76
N ASP A 158 -6.73 8.61 -8.66
CA ASP A 158 -5.26 8.64 -8.67
C ASP A 158 -4.64 7.25 -8.43
N HIS A 159 -5.47 6.21 -8.29
CA HIS A 159 -5.06 4.89 -7.84
C HIS A 159 -5.41 3.81 -8.86
N TYR A 160 -4.69 2.69 -8.80
CA TYR A 160 -4.95 1.52 -9.63
C TYR A 160 -6.01 0.65 -8.95
N VAL A 161 -7.26 1.06 -9.11
CA VAL A 161 -8.44 0.43 -8.52
C VAL A 161 -9.32 -0.15 -9.62
N THR A 162 -9.57 -1.45 -9.56
CA THR A 162 -10.55 -2.11 -10.43
C THR A 162 -11.47 -3.00 -9.59
N LEU A 163 -12.77 -2.89 -9.85
CA LEU A 163 -13.78 -3.75 -9.26
C LEU A 163 -14.31 -4.74 -10.30
N TYR A 164 -14.45 -6.00 -9.91
CA TYR A 164 -14.96 -7.08 -10.75
C TYR A 164 -16.27 -7.59 -10.15
N TYR A 165 -17.36 -7.41 -10.89
CA TYR A 165 -18.71 -7.78 -10.48
C TYR A 165 -19.07 -9.13 -11.08
N ARG A 166 -19.38 -10.09 -10.22
CA ARG A 166 -19.92 -11.35 -10.66
C ARG A 166 -21.36 -11.14 -11.14
N THR A 167 -21.69 -11.69 -12.30
CA THR A 167 -23.04 -11.64 -12.87
C THR A 167 -23.98 -12.62 -12.17
N SER A 168 -25.27 -12.29 -12.11
CA SER A 168 -26.26 -13.09 -11.37
C SER A 168 -26.52 -14.48 -11.97
N ASP A 169 -26.21 -14.67 -13.26
CA ASP A 169 -26.38 -15.92 -14.01
C ASP A 169 -25.21 -16.90 -13.80
N HIS A 170 -24.21 -16.57 -12.98
CA HIS A 170 -23.02 -17.41 -12.74
C HIS A 170 -23.34 -18.79 -12.12
N LEU A 171 -24.54 -18.94 -11.53
CA LEU A 171 -24.99 -20.20 -10.93
C LEU A 171 -25.90 -21.00 -11.84
N ASP A 172 -26.39 -20.46 -12.96
CA ASP A 172 -27.45 -21.10 -13.75
C ASP A 172 -27.05 -22.54 -14.16
N ASP A 173 -25.86 -22.70 -14.73
CA ASP A 173 -25.35 -24.01 -15.15
C ASP A 173 -25.10 -24.95 -13.96
N LYS A 174 -24.64 -24.41 -12.82
CA LYS A 174 -24.36 -25.20 -11.61
C LYS A 174 -25.66 -25.68 -10.97
N LEU A 175 -26.67 -24.83 -10.90
CA LEU A 175 -27.98 -25.14 -10.33
C LEU A 175 -28.81 -26.05 -11.23
N LEU A 176 -28.66 -25.98 -12.55
CA LEU A 176 -29.29 -26.91 -13.48
C LEU A 176 -28.81 -28.35 -13.26
N ASN A 177 -27.50 -28.52 -13.05
CA ASN A 177 -26.85 -29.83 -12.98
C ASN A 177 -26.75 -30.42 -11.55
N ALA A 178 -26.94 -29.60 -10.50
CA ALA A 178 -26.82 -30.02 -9.11
C ALA A 178 -28.04 -30.81 -8.58
N LYS A 179 -27.81 -31.68 -7.59
CA LYS A 179 -28.88 -32.33 -6.82
C LYS A 179 -29.54 -31.35 -5.85
N LEU A 180 -30.78 -31.61 -5.40
CA LEU A 180 -31.52 -30.70 -4.52
C LEU A 180 -30.73 -30.22 -3.29
N ALA A 181 -30.10 -31.13 -2.52
CA ALA A 181 -29.31 -30.75 -1.34
C ALA A 181 -28.06 -29.91 -1.66
N GLU A 182 -27.48 -30.09 -2.84
CA GLU A 182 -26.35 -29.30 -3.32
C GLU A 182 -26.81 -27.90 -3.75
N LYS A 183 -28.03 -27.77 -4.31
CA LYS A 183 -28.62 -26.47 -4.67
C LYS A 183 -28.78 -25.57 -3.45
N ASP A 184 -29.33 -26.08 -2.35
CA ASP A 184 -29.50 -25.30 -1.11
C ASP A 184 -28.15 -24.82 -0.57
N SER A 185 -27.14 -25.70 -0.62
CA SER A 185 -25.77 -25.38 -0.20
C SER A 185 -25.15 -24.28 -1.07
N LEU A 186 -25.32 -24.36 -2.39
CA LEU A 186 -24.85 -23.33 -3.33
C LEU A 186 -25.56 -22.00 -3.09
N MET A 187 -26.88 -22.00 -2.92
CA MET A 187 -27.63 -20.77 -2.67
C MET A 187 -27.16 -20.07 -1.39
N ASN A 188 -26.92 -20.82 -0.31
CA ASN A 188 -26.43 -20.26 0.95
C ASN A 188 -25.02 -19.67 0.86
N ILE A 189 -24.17 -20.19 -0.04
CA ILE A 189 -22.80 -19.70 -0.21
C ILE A 189 -22.77 -18.46 -1.10
N TYR A 190 -23.49 -18.47 -2.22
CA TYR A 190 -23.30 -17.49 -3.29
C TYR A 190 -24.36 -16.38 -3.32
N LEU A 191 -25.52 -16.56 -2.69
CA LEU A 191 -26.61 -15.57 -2.69
C LEU A 191 -26.64 -14.74 -1.40
N ALA A 192 -27.31 -13.59 -1.46
CA ALA A 192 -27.49 -12.70 -0.33
C ALA A 192 -28.15 -13.41 0.87
N GLU A 193 -27.67 -13.07 2.06
CA GLU A 193 -28.07 -13.69 3.33
C GLU A 193 -29.52 -13.33 3.73
N SER A 194 -30.04 -12.23 3.20
CA SER A 194 -31.41 -11.75 3.41
C SER A 194 -31.81 -10.75 2.32
N GLU A 195 -33.11 -10.45 2.21
CA GLU A 195 -33.59 -9.40 1.30
C GLU A 195 -33.02 -8.01 1.66
N HIS A 196 -32.77 -7.76 2.95
CA HIS A 196 -32.10 -6.54 3.39
C HIS A 196 -30.65 -6.48 2.89
N ALA A 197 -29.89 -7.56 3.07
CA ALA A 197 -28.51 -7.68 2.58
C ALA A 197 -28.44 -7.51 1.05
N LYS A 198 -29.37 -8.13 0.32
CA LYS A 198 -29.52 -7.98 -1.14
C LYS A 198 -29.73 -6.53 -1.56
N ASN A 199 -30.58 -5.80 -0.83
CA ASN A 199 -30.81 -4.38 -1.09
C ASN A 199 -29.57 -3.54 -0.79
N LYS A 200 -28.84 -3.83 0.30
CA LYS A 200 -27.61 -3.12 0.64
C LYS A 200 -26.49 -3.35 -0.39
N ILE A 201 -26.24 -4.59 -0.80
CA ILE A 201 -25.22 -4.88 -1.83
C ILE A 201 -25.58 -4.24 -3.18
N ASN A 202 -26.85 -4.24 -3.57
CA ASN A 202 -27.30 -3.57 -4.80
C ASN A 202 -27.11 -2.04 -4.72
N LYS A 203 -27.44 -1.43 -3.57
CA LYS A 203 -27.18 0.00 -3.33
C LYS A 203 -25.70 0.32 -3.37
N LEU A 204 -24.84 -0.53 -2.80
CA LEU A 204 -23.39 -0.39 -2.87
C LEU A 204 -22.90 -0.43 -4.32
N LYS A 205 -23.29 -1.46 -5.09
CA LYS A 205 -22.95 -1.60 -6.51
C LYS A 205 -23.37 -0.37 -7.30
N GLN A 206 -24.62 0.09 -7.15
CA GLN A 206 -25.12 1.29 -7.81
C GLN A 206 -24.34 2.55 -7.40
N ARG A 207 -24.02 2.72 -6.11
CA ARG A 207 -23.24 3.85 -5.62
C ARG A 207 -21.85 3.91 -6.28
N LEU A 208 -21.19 2.77 -6.41
CA LEU A 208 -19.85 2.68 -7.02
C LEU A 208 -19.88 2.93 -8.53
N VAL A 209 -20.91 2.42 -9.23
CA VAL A 209 -21.15 2.72 -10.65
C VAL A 209 -21.39 4.22 -10.84
N ASN A 210 -22.28 4.82 -10.05
CA ASN A 210 -22.61 6.25 -10.14
C ASN A 210 -21.41 7.16 -9.82
N LYS A 211 -20.51 6.70 -8.95
CA LYS A 211 -19.26 7.40 -8.64
C LYS A 211 -18.26 7.35 -9.80
N GLY A 212 -18.39 6.41 -10.74
CA GLY A 212 -17.47 6.25 -11.88
C GLY A 212 -16.24 5.39 -11.58
N VAL A 213 -16.30 4.53 -10.54
CA VAL A 213 -15.20 3.60 -10.25
C VAL A 213 -15.06 2.60 -11.41
N PRO A 214 -13.83 2.24 -11.85
CA PRO A 214 -13.63 1.23 -12.89
C PRO A 214 -14.22 -0.12 -12.48
N ILE A 215 -15.23 -0.57 -13.24
CA ILE A 215 -15.98 -1.81 -12.98
C ILE A 215 -15.99 -2.67 -14.23
N LYS A 216 -15.75 -3.98 -14.06
CA LYS A 216 -15.91 -5.02 -15.07
C LYS A 216 -16.84 -6.10 -14.57
N TYR A 217 -17.52 -6.79 -15.48
CA TYR A 217 -18.42 -7.89 -15.15
C TYR A 217 -17.83 -9.21 -15.62
N PHE A 218 -18.01 -10.27 -14.85
CA PHE A 218 -17.58 -11.61 -15.22
C PHE A 218 -18.59 -12.66 -14.74
N ARG A 219 -18.64 -13.79 -15.44
CA ARG A 219 -19.47 -14.95 -15.10
C ARG A 219 -18.64 -16.11 -14.57
N THR A 220 -17.48 -16.39 -15.17
CA THR A 220 -16.65 -17.56 -14.83
C THR A 220 -15.30 -17.18 -14.23
N CYS A 221 -14.65 -18.14 -13.58
CA CYS A 221 -13.32 -17.94 -12.99
C CYS A 221 -12.26 -17.61 -14.04
N GLU A 222 -12.36 -18.23 -15.22
CA GLU A 222 -11.45 -18.05 -16.35
C GLU A 222 -11.59 -16.65 -16.94
N GLU A 223 -12.84 -16.18 -17.10
CA GLU A 223 -13.12 -14.83 -17.58
C GLU A 223 -12.55 -13.77 -16.63
N LEU A 224 -12.79 -13.93 -15.31
CA LEU A 224 -12.18 -13.08 -14.29
C LEU A 224 -10.64 -13.10 -14.41
N GLY A 225 -10.07 -14.30 -14.53
CA GLY A 225 -8.63 -14.47 -14.60
C GLY A 225 -8.01 -13.74 -15.79
N GLN A 226 -8.63 -13.85 -16.96
CA GLN A 226 -8.20 -13.14 -18.17
C GLN A 226 -8.31 -11.61 -17.99
N MET A 227 -9.43 -11.10 -17.48
CA MET A 227 -9.61 -9.66 -17.27
C MET A 227 -8.58 -9.10 -16.28
N VAL A 228 -8.32 -9.80 -15.18
CA VAL A 228 -7.30 -9.41 -14.20
C VAL A 228 -5.91 -9.43 -14.84
N LEU A 229 -5.58 -10.47 -15.60
CA LEU A 229 -4.30 -10.56 -16.28
C LEU A 229 -4.08 -9.36 -17.22
N GLU A 230 -5.06 -9.06 -18.07
CA GLU A 230 -4.99 -7.96 -19.04
C GLU A 230 -4.85 -6.60 -18.36
N ASP A 231 -5.68 -6.30 -17.36
CA ASP A 231 -5.63 -5.01 -16.64
C ASP A 231 -4.31 -4.82 -15.92
N TRP A 232 -3.85 -5.86 -15.23
CA TRP A 232 -2.63 -5.76 -14.45
C TRP A 232 -1.40 -5.73 -15.35
N LEU A 233 -1.38 -6.40 -16.49
CA LEU A 233 -0.30 -6.22 -17.46
C LEU A 233 -0.23 -4.78 -17.97
N GLN A 234 -1.36 -4.10 -18.20
CA GLN A 234 -1.36 -2.68 -18.57
C GLN A 234 -0.79 -1.79 -17.47
N ILE A 235 -1.22 -1.99 -16.21
CA ILE A 235 -0.70 -1.28 -15.04
C ILE A 235 0.81 -1.51 -14.90
N LEU A 236 1.26 -2.76 -15.04
CA LEU A 236 2.66 -3.12 -14.97
C LEU A 236 3.48 -2.46 -16.09
N ASN A 237 2.95 -2.32 -17.30
CA ASN A 237 3.66 -1.65 -18.39
C ASN A 237 3.91 -0.15 -18.09
N ILE A 238 3.03 0.48 -17.32
CA ILE A 238 3.18 1.89 -16.92
C ILE A 238 4.19 2.02 -15.76
N LEU A 239 4.05 1.20 -14.73
CA LEU A 239 4.80 1.34 -13.47
C LEU A 239 6.18 0.67 -13.48
N VAL A 240 6.25 -0.44 -14.20
CA VAL A 240 7.42 -1.31 -14.28
C VAL A 240 7.65 -1.60 -15.76
N PRO A 241 8.08 -0.60 -16.56
CA PRO A 241 8.36 -0.82 -17.97
C PRO A 241 9.46 -1.85 -18.20
N SER A 242 9.49 -2.46 -19.37
CA SER A 242 10.54 -3.41 -19.73
C SER A 242 11.93 -2.77 -19.62
N LEU A 243 12.86 -3.48 -18.98
CA LEU A 243 14.23 -3.00 -18.90
C LEU A 243 14.89 -2.98 -20.28
N LYS A 244 15.83 -2.05 -20.46
CA LYS A 244 16.65 -1.93 -21.67
C LYS A 244 17.74 -2.99 -21.79
N HIS A 245 18.00 -3.74 -20.72
CA HIS A 245 19.09 -4.72 -20.62
C HIS A 245 18.55 -6.14 -20.38
N ASP A 246 19.31 -7.13 -20.81
CA ASP A 246 18.91 -8.55 -20.79
C ASP A 246 18.61 -9.06 -19.36
N GLY A 247 17.51 -9.80 -19.23
CA GLY A 247 16.98 -10.32 -17.95
C GLY A 247 17.90 -11.28 -17.18
N TYR A 248 19.03 -11.69 -17.76
CA TYR A 248 20.04 -12.50 -17.07
C TYR A 248 20.73 -11.74 -15.91
N MET A 249 20.60 -10.43 -15.87
CA MET A 249 21.20 -9.56 -14.86
C MET A 249 20.57 -9.73 -13.46
N PHE A 250 19.29 -10.10 -13.37
CA PHE A 250 18.57 -10.21 -12.09
C PHE A 250 18.99 -11.41 -11.23
N GLU A 251 19.53 -12.46 -11.85
CA GLU A 251 19.93 -13.66 -11.12
C GLU A 251 21.35 -13.57 -10.54
N THR A 252 22.12 -12.58 -10.99
CA THR A 252 23.49 -12.33 -10.54
C THR A 252 23.52 -12.01 -9.05
N LYS A 253 24.60 -12.45 -8.39
CA LYS A 253 24.83 -12.14 -6.97
C LYS A 253 24.88 -10.63 -6.71
N GLN A 254 25.48 -9.87 -7.63
CA GLN A 254 25.58 -8.40 -7.54
C GLN A 254 24.21 -7.72 -7.56
N HIS A 255 23.29 -8.15 -8.44
CA HIS A 255 21.95 -7.59 -8.47
C HIS A 255 21.18 -7.89 -7.17
N LYS A 256 21.28 -9.12 -6.66
CA LYS A 256 20.62 -9.51 -5.40
C LYS A 256 21.14 -8.70 -4.21
N GLU A 257 22.45 -8.46 -4.13
CA GLU A 257 23.07 -7.62 -3.09
C GLU A 257 22.62 -6.16 -3.21
N TRP A 258 22.64 -5.60 -4.42
CA TRP A 258 22.16 -4.24 -4.66
C TRP A 258 20.67 -4.07 -4.32
N LEU A 259 19.81 -5.01 -4.75
CA LEU A 259 18.38 -4.98 -4.47
C LEU A 259 18.10 -5.10 -2.97
N ALA A 260 18.85 -5.94 -2.25
CA ALA A 260 18.74 -6.05 -0.81
C ALA A 260 19.11 -4.74 -0.10
N GLN A 261 20.13 -4.03 -0.58
CA GLN A 261 20.57 -2.76 -0.01
C GLN A 261 19.59 -1.62 -0.30
N GLU A 262 19.01 -1.56 -1.51
CA GLU A 262 17.94 -0.61 -1.84
C GLU A 262 16.66 -0.91 -1.04
N CYS A 263 16.26 -2.18 -0.91
CA CYS A 263 15.15 -2.57 -0.04
C CYS A 263 15.40 -2.16 1.41
N PHE A 264 16.60 -2.42 1.94
CA PHE A 264 16.99 -2.03 3.30
C PHE A 264 16.89 -0.51 3.48
N SER A 265 17.47 0.26 2.55
CA SER A 265 17.41 1.73 2.61
C SER A 265 15.97 2.23 2.59
N ASN A 266 15.12 1.74 1.68
CA ASN A 266 13.72 2.15 1.59
C ASN A 266 12.92 1.85 2.87
N CYS A 267 13.10 0.67 3.46
CA CYS A 267 12.43 0.31 4.73
C CYS A 267 12.80 1.25 5.89
N HIS A 268 14.01 1.82 5.88
CA HIS A 268 14.50 2.71 6.92
C HIS A 268 14.20 4.20 6.67
N VAL A 269 13.93 4.60 5.43
CA VAL A 269 13.49 5.97 5.10
C VAL A 269 12.05 6.22 5.59
N GLU A 270 11.17 5.21 5.50
CA GLU A 270 9.75 5.36 5.86
C GLU A 270 9.50 5.36 7.37
N ASN A 271 10.38 4.77 8.19
CA ASN A 271 10.23 4.63 9.65
C ASN A 271 11.41 5.24 10.43
N PHE A 272 11.95 6.37 9.96
CA PHE A 272 13.01 7.05 10.68
C PHE A 272 12.46 7.73 11.95
N VAL A 273 12.86 7.22 13.12
CA VAL A 273 12.63 7.87 14.41
C VAL A 273 13.94 8.53 14.81
N ALA A 274 13.99 9.87 14.73
CA ALA A 274 15.15 10.62 15.18
C ALA A 274 15.27 10.52 16.71
N SER A 275 16.47 10.23 17.21
CA SER A 275 16.74 10.43 18.64
C SER A 275 17.06 11.90 18.90
N GLU A 276 16.92 12.37 20.14
CA GLU A 276 17.22 13.76 20.52
C GLU A 276 18.66 14.16 20.15
N GLU A 277 19.62 13.24 20.26
CA GLU A 277 21.01 13.46 19.87
C GLU A 277 21.16 13.63 18.36
N LEU A 278 20.39 12.87 17.58
CA LEU A 278 20.42 12.92 16.12
C LEU A 278 19.74 14.19 15.59
N GLU A 279 18.67 14.65 16.23
CA GLU A 279 18.06 15.96 15.95
C GLU A 279 19.04 17.11 16.22
N HIS A 280 19.79 17.04 17.32
CA HIS A 280 20.82 18.03 17.62
C HIS A 280 21.92 18.07 16.54
N VAL A 281 22.35 16.90 16.05
CA VAL A 281 23.31 16.82 14.93
C VAL A 281 22.72 17.40 13.63
N PHE A 282 21.46 17.11 13.31
CA PHE A 282 20.79 17.72 12.15
C PHE A 282 20.67 19.23 12.28
N GLN A 283 20.39 19.74 13.48
CA GLN A 283 20.34 21.17 13.75
C GLN A 283 21.71 21.82 13.55
N GLN A 284 22.79 21.22 14.06
CA GLN A 284 24.16 21.70 13.85
C GLN A 284 24.55 21.73 12.37
N LEU A 285 24.16 20.70 11.60
CA LEU A 285 24.40 20.66 10.16
C LEU A 285 23.59 21.74 9.42
N THR A 286 22.35 21.98 9.85
CA THR A 286 21.48 23.01 9.29
C THR A 286 22.06 24.40 9.57
N ASP A 287 22.47 24.66 10.82
CA ASP A 287 23.08 25.93 11.23
C ASP A 287 24.42 26.17 10.51
N PHE A 288 25.23 25.13 10.30
CA PHE A 288 26.45 25.22 9.51
C PHE A 288 26.17 25.63 8.06
N VAL A 289 25.18 25.02 7.40
CA VAL A 289 24.80 25.35 6.02
C VAL A 289 24.24 26.77 5.92
N LEU A 290 23.45 27.21 6.91
CA LEU A 290 22.91 28.57 6.94
C LEU A 290 24.00 29.63 7.20
N ASN A 291 24.93 29.36 8.12
CA ASN A 291 26.01 30.29 8.47
C ASN A 291 27.15 30.31 7.45
N SER A 292 27.31 29.26 6.64
CA SER A 292 28.30 29.23 5.54
C SER A 292 27.86 30.04 4.31
N GLY A 293 26.61 30.53 4.27
CA GLY A 293 26.15 31.49 3.28
C GLY A 293 26.64 32.92 3.50
N GLU A 294 26.99 33.29 4.74
CA GLU A 294 27.37 34.67 5.10
C GLU A 294 28.90 34.92 5.08
N HIS A 295 29.72 33.88 5.07
CA HIS A 295 31.17 34.02 5.05
C HIS A 295 31.85 33.12 4.00
N LYS A 296 32.31 33.74 2.91
CA LYS A 296 33.41 33.20 2.08
C LYS A 296 34.70 33.22 2.90
N THR A 297 34.94 32.21 3.75
CA THR A 297 36.22 32.06 4.44
C THR A 297 36.68 30.62 4.49
N ASP A 298 37.87 30.41 3.93
CA ASP A 298 38.80 29.28 3.97
C ASP A 298 38.36 27.99 4.68
N LEU A 299 38.11 26.97 3.86
CA LEU A 299 37.76 25.59 4.19
C LEU A 299 38.81 24.77 5.00
N ASN A 300 39.90 25.38 5.47
CA ASN A 300 41.06 24.63 6.00
C ASN A 300 41.31 24.72 7.51
N LYS A 301 40.42 25.31 8.33
CA LYS A 301 40.72 25.48 9.77
C LYS A 301 39.79 24.83 10.79
N ASN A 302 38.55 24.45 10.46
CA ASN A 302 37.58 24.10 11.50
C ASN A 302 36.84 22.76 11.34
N VAL A 303 37.51 21.71 10.86
CA VAL A 303 37.00 20.34 11.04
C VAL A 303 38.02 19.52 11.84
N VAL A 304 38.11 19.83 13.13
CA VAL A 304 38.57 18.85 14.12
C VAL A 304 37.30 18.18 14.65
N LEU A 305 36.80 17.19 13.90
CA LEU A 305 35.86 16.23 14.46
C LEU A 305 36.64 15.46 15.52
N HIS A 306 36.40 15.79 16.78
CA HIS A 306 36.90 15.02 17.91
C HIS A 306 36.45 13.56 17.72
N SER A 307 37.44 12.69 17.48
CA SER A 307 37.31 11.27 17.23
C SER A 307 36.95 10.50 18.51
N SER A 308 35.82 10.84 19.13
CA SER A 308 35.42 10.28 20.43
C SER A 308 34.48 9.07 20.33
N LEU A 309 34.16 8.59 19.12
CA LEU A 309 33.25 7.44 18.94
C LEU A 309 33.90 6.21 18.27
N VAL A 310 35.23 6.14 18.20
CA VAL A 310 35.89 4.93 17.70
C VAL A 310 37.04 4.54 18.63
N SER A 311 36.71 3.80 19.68
CA SER A 311 37.69 2.97 20.39
C SER A 311 37.06 1.64 20.80
N SER A 312 36.83 0.76 19.81
CA SER A 312 36.99 -0.70 19.98
C SER A 312 36.57 -1.44 18.71
N ASN A 313 37.46 -1.49 17.72
CA ASN A 313 37.93 -2.74 17.10
C ASN A 313 38.71 -2.41 15.83
N GLU A 314 39.97 -2.82 15.84
CA GLU A 314 40.95 -2.62 14.78
C GLU A 314 40.57 -3.41 13.51
N ASN A 315 41.05 -2.86 12.38
CA ASN A 315 41.12 -3.46 11.04
C ASN A 315 39.84 -3.50 10.19
N LYS A 316 39.39 -2.35 9.68
CA LYS A 316 38.90 -2.23 8.29
C LYS A 316 39.26 -0.87 7.67
N ARG A 317 39.98 -0.89 6.54
CA ARG A 317 40.15 0.24 5.63
C ARG A 317 38.79 0.85 5.29
N LEU A 318 38.56 2.11 5.66
CA LEU A 318 37.47 2.92 5.13
C LEU A 318 37.80 3.30 3.69
N VAL A 319 37.30 2.53 2.74
CA VAL A 319 37.20 2.93 1.34
C VAL A 319 35.96 3.81 1.24
N MET A 320 36.17 5.12 1.03
CA MET A 320 35.12 6.10 0.68
C MET A 320 34.59 5.79 -0.73
N ASN A 321 33.73 4.77 -0.84
CA ASN A 321 32.97 4.52 -2.05
C ASN A 321 31.48 4.79 -1.78
N SER A 322 30.98 5.84 -2.45
CA SER A 322 29.58 6.07 -2.82
C SER A 322 28.55 6.20 -1.69
N PHE A 323 28.46 7.40 -1.09
CA PHE A 323 27.20 7.90 -0.53
C PHE A 323 26.30 8.37 -1.69
N SER A 324 25.32 7.56 -2.09
CA SER A 324 24.28 7.96 -3.03
C SER A 324 23.17 8.67 -2.25
N PHE A 325 23.11 10.00 -2.32
CA PHE A 325 22.06 10.80 -1.72
C PHE A 325 20.81 10.80 -2.62
N TYR A 326 19.70 10.23 -2.14
CA TYR A 326 18.44 10.18 -2.88
C TYR A 326 17.58 11.42 -2.58
N LEU A 327 17.47 12.33 -3.56
CA LEU A 327 16.51 13.44 -3.59
C LEU A 327 15.22 13.00 -4.32
N LYS A 328 14.08 13.61 -3.97
CA LYS A 328 12.76 13.33 -4.59
C LYS A 328 12.77 13.43 -6.13
N PRO A 329 11.90 12.68 -6.86
CA PRO A 329 11.91 12.58 -8.33
C PRO A 329 11.80 13.91 -9.09
N ASN A 330 11.12 14.92 -8.54
CA ASN A 330 10.92 16.20 -9.22
C ASN A 330 12.17 17.11 -9.25
N LEU A 331 13.21 16.82 -8.46
CA LEU A 331 14.49 17.55 -8.48
C LEU A 331 15.49 16.99 -9.52
N ILE A 332 15.23 15.80 -10.06
CA ILE A 332 16.15 15.10 -10.96
C ILE A 332 16.18 15.76 -12.35
N ASN A 333 15.07 16.36 -12.80
CA ASN A 333 15.00 16.97 -14.13
C ASN A 333 15.74 18.31 -14.23
N THR A 334 15.87 19.06 -13.14
CA THR A 334 16.56 20.36 -13.13
C THR A 334 18.08 20.23 -13.08
N MET A 335 18.60 19.09 -12.60
CA MET A 335 20.05 18.85 -12.44
C MET A 335 20.76 18.34 -13.70
N ARG A 336 20.05 18.08 -14.82
CA ARG A 336 20.66 17.53 -16.05
C ARG A 336 21.47 18.53 -16.88
N TYR A 337 21.52 19.81 -16.51
CA TYR A 337 22.10 20.88 -17.35
C TYR A 337 23.29 21.63 -16.73
N LEU A 338 23.92 21.13 -15.66
CA LEU A 338 25.04 21.84 -15.01
C LEU A 338 26.34 21.02 -15.00
N PRO A 339 27.52 21.65 -15.24
CA PRO A 339 28.81 20.95 -15.30
C PRO A 339 29.28 20.40 -13.94
N ASN A 340 30.01 19.29 -13.98
CA ASN A 340 30.26 18.38 -12.85
C ASN A 340 31.22 18.85 -11.73
N ASP A 341 31.91 19.99 -11.83
CA ASP A 341 33.08 20.27 -10.98
C ASP A 341 32.94 21.49 -10.05
N SER A 342 31.76 21.73 -9.47
CA SER A 342 31.57 22.83 -8.51
C SER A 342 31.19 22.34 -7.10
N PRO A 343 31.94 22.72 -6.04
CA PRO A 343 31.59 22.45 -4.65
C PRO A 343 30.20 23.00 -4.23
N ILE A 344 29.66 23.94 -5.02
CA ILE A 344 28.30 24.48 -4.85
C ILE A 344 27.23 23.40 -5.04
N LEU A 345 27.48 22.36 -5.86
CA LEU A 345 26.52 21.28 -6.10
C LEU A 345 26.32 20.40 -4.86
N ILE A 346 27.34 20.26 -4.01
CA ILE A 346 27.28 19.46 -2.78
C ILE A 346 26.49 20.20 -1.70
N LEU A 347 26.75 21.51 -1.55
CA LEU A 347 26.04 22.37 -0.60
C LEU A 347 24.56 22.56 -0.98
N TRP A 348 24.25 22.68 -2.27
CA TRP A 348 22.86 22.78 -2.73
C TRP A 348 22.07 21.48 -2.57
N ARG A 349 22.73 20.33 -2.74
CA ARG A 349 22.15 19.00 -2.45
C ARG A 349 21.81 18.81 -0.97
N LEU A 350 22.64 19.32 -0.06
CA LEU A 350 22.39 19.27 1.38
C LEU A 350 21.31 20.26 1.83
N ALA A 351 21.30 21.48 1.27
CA ALA A 351 20.26 22.49 1.57
C ALA A 351 18.85 22.04 1.11
N SER A 352 18.76 21.39 -0.05
CA SER A 352 17.50 20.81 -0.54
C SER A 352 16.94 19.71 0.37
N MET A 353 17.77 19.03 1.18
CA MET A 353 17.31 18.01 2.12
C MET A 353 16.68 18.62 3.37
N ALA A 354 17.20 19.76 3.85
CA ALA A 354 16.68 20.45 5.02
C ALA A 354 15.29 21.08 4.79
N ASP A 355 15.04 21.60 3.59
CA ASP A 355 13.79 22.29 3.25
C ASP A 355 12.61 21.32 2.97
N ILE A 356 12.89 20.07 2.58
CA ILE A 356 11.86 19.06 2.29
C ILE A 356 11.27 18.46 3.58
N CYS A 357 12.03 18.49 4.68
CA CYS A 357 11.57 17.96 5.97
C CYS A 357 10.68 18.94 6.77
N LYS A 358 10.66 20.25 6.45
CA LYS A 358 9.91 21.26 7.21
C LYS A 358 8.53 21.66 6.66
N LYS A 359 8.13 21.25 5.45
CA LYS A 359 6.81 21.64 4.89
C LYS A 359 5.64 20.76 5.35
N LYS A 360 5.28 20.90 6.63
CA LYS A 360 3.89 21.01 7.07
C LYS A 360 3.78 22.34 7.80
N THR A 361 3.05 23.28 7.20
CA THR A 361 2.73 24.67 7.62
C THR A 361 3.56 25.79 6.96
N PHE A 362 2.80 26.76 6.41
CA PHE A 362 3.16 28.06 5.83
C PHE A 362 3.71 28.18 4.39
N GLY A 363 2.82 28.68 3.51
CA GLY A 363 3.00 29.93 2.75
C GLY A 363 4.21 30.06 1.83
N ILE A 364 3.98 29.85 0.54
CA ILE A 364 4.89 30.23 -0.54
C ILE A 364 4.93 31.77 -0.66
N PHE A 365 6.11 32.37 -0.64
CA PHE A 365 6.39 33.61 -1.38
C PHE A 365 7.74 33.48 -2.07
N CYS A 366 7.71 33.39 -3.40
CA CYS A 366 8.88 33.57 -4.26
C CYS A 366 9.12 35.06 -4.46
N PHE A 367 10.36 35.52 -4.31
CA PHE A 367 10.85 36.66 -5.07
C PHE A 367 12.13 36.26 -5.80
N ILE A 368 12.06 36.38 -7.11
CA ILE A 368 13.15 36.24 -8.07
C ILE A 368 13.90 37.57 -8.10
N LEU A 369 15.22 37.54 -7.92
CA LEU A 369 16.17 38.45 -8.54
C LEU A 369 17.44 37.68 -8.91
#